data_AF-A0A9E4GKG0-F1
#
_entry.id   AF-A0A9E4GKG0-F1
#
_cell.length_a   1.000
_cell.length_b   1.000
_cell.length_c   1.000
_cell.angle_alpha   90.00
_cell.angle_beta   90.00
_cell.angle_gamma   90.00
#
_symmetry.space_group_name_H-M   'P 1'
#
loop_
_entity.id
_entity.type
_entity.pdbx_description
1 polymer ?
#
loop_
_entity_poly.entity_id
_entity_poly.type
_entity_poly.pdbx_seq_one_letter_code
_entity_poly.pdbx_strand_id
1 'polypeptide(L)'
;MHLAWLRHIGGRLKSDYRYSIGLVYNTFPPPPEGTKLTKLEPLAQAVLDARAAHPGAPLADLYDPDLMPPKLRKAHTTLDHAADRLYRPGGFASERERVEHLFGLYEKMTAPLAMKPKKKRLKLVTAVSRRGR
;
A
#
# COMPACT_ATOMS: atom_id res chain seq x y z
N MET A 1 -5.44 -4.92 0.77
CA MET A 1 -4.22 -4.05 0.80
C MET A 1 -4.50 -2.58 1.13
N HIS A 2 -5.20 -1.83 0.27
CA HIS A 2 -5.35 -0.37 0.46
C HIS A 2 -6.05 0.05 1.76
N LEU A 3 -7.13 -0.66 2.15
CA LEU A 3 -7.81 -0.40 3.42
C LEU A 3 -6.93 -0.67 4.65
N ALA A 4 -6.00 -1.63 4.57
CA ALA A 4 -5.05 -1.88 5.64
C ALA A 4 -4.09 -0.69 5.83
N TRP A 5 -3.65 -0.08 4.73
CA TRP A 5 -2.86 1.16 4.74
C TRP A 5 -3.66 2.33 5.31
N LEU A 6 -4.87 2.56 4.81
CA LEU A 6 -5.77 3.60 5.32
C LEU A 6 -6.02 3.47 6.83
N ARG A 7 -6.23 2.24 7.33
CA ARG A 7 -6.50 1.98 8.74
C ARG A 7 -5.38 2.44 9.68
N HIS A 8 -4.12 2.36 9.23
CA HIS A 8 -2.93 2.61 10.03
C HIS A 8 -2.31 3.99 9.80
N ILE A 9 -2.37 4.50 8.57
CA ILE A 9 -1.73 5.78 8.16
C ILE A 9 -2.74 6.90 7.99
N GLY A 10 -3.99 6.56 7.65
CA GLY A 10 -5.05 7.53 7.46
C GLY A 10 -5.41 8.27 8.75
N GLY A 11 -6.00 9.44 8.57
CA GLY A 11 -6.55 10.17 9.69
C GLY A 11 -7.81 9.52 10.24
N ARG A 12 -8.24 9.98 11.41
CA ARG A 12 -9.53 9.62 12.00
C ARG A 12 -10.31 10.87 12.40
N LEU A 13 -11.63 10.80 12.32
CA LEU A 13 -12.52 11.70 13.03
C LEU A 13 -13.20 10.90 14.13
N LYS A 14 -12.78 11.11 15.38
CA LYS A 14 -13.04 10.14 16.46
C LYS A 14 -12.52 8.76 16.05
N SER A 15 -13.41 7.81 15.77
CA SER A 15 -13.07 6.46 15.31
C SER A 15 -13.29 6.26 13.80
N ASP A 16 -13.97 7.18 13.13
CA ASP A 16 -14.32 7.05 11.72
C ASP A 16 -13.12 7.27 10.81
N TYR A 17 -13.08 6.55 9.69
CA TYR A 17 -12.03 6.70 8.70
C TYR A 17 -12.06 8.07 8.05
N ARG A 18 -10.93 8.78 8.08
CA ARG A 18 -10.75 10.02 7.32
C ARG A 18 -9.71 9.80 6.23
N TYR A 19 -10.20 9.68 5.00
CA TYR A 19 -9.34 9.54 3.83
C TYR A 19 -8.66 10.88 3.48
N SER A 20 -7.39 10.84 3.14
CA SER A 20 -6.63 12.01 2.68
C SER A 20 -5.72 11.61 1.54
N ILE A 21 -5.72 12.40 0.46
CA ILE A 21 -4.85 12.16 -0.70
C ILE A 21 -3.37 12.20 -0.31
N GLY A 22 -2.97 13.21 0.47
CA GLY A 22 -1.56 13.42 0.83
C GLY A 22 -1.02 12.40 1.84
N LEU A 23 -1.88 11.85 2.71
CA LEU A 23 -1.45 10.89 3.74
C LEU A 23 -1.64 9.44 3.33
N VAL A 24 -2.68 9.13 2.54
CA VAL A 24 -3.05 7.74 2.23
C VAL A 24 -2.67 7.40 0.80
N TYR A 25 -3.21 8.13 -0.18
CA TYR A 25 -3.04 7.77 -1.59
C TYR A 25 -1.61 7.99 -2.08
N ASN A 26 -1.06 9.19 -1.85
CA ASN A 26 0.27 9.55 -2.35
C ASN A 26 1.40 8.76 -1.68
N THR A 27 1.16 8.21 -0.51
CA THR A 27 2.14 7.42 0.25
C THR A 27 1.92 5.92 0.08
N PHE A 28 0.82 5.49 -0.55
CA PHE A 28 0.48 4.08 -0.68
C PHE A 28 1.53 3.36 -1.56
N PRO A 29 2.21 2.34 -1.02
CA PRO A 29 3.19 1.59 -1.80
C PRO A 29 2.49 0.73 -2.87
N PRO A 30 2.74 0.95 -4.17
CA PRO A 30 2.18 0.12 -5.21
C PRO A 30 2.82 -1.28 -5.21
N PRO A 31 2.22 -2.26 -5.91
CA PRO A 31 2.86 -3.55 -6.13
C PRO A 31 4.23 -3.41 -6.83
N PRO A 32 5.12 -4.42 -6.72
CA PRO A 32 6.42 -4.41 -7.40
C PRO A 32 6.31 -4.13 -8.90
N GLU A 33 7.33 -3.48 -9.46
CA GLU A 33 7.40 -3.16 -10.89
C GLU A 33 7.27 -4.42 -11.76
N GLY A 34 6.60 -4.30 -12.91
CA GLY A 34 6.33 -5.42 -13.82
C GLY A 34 5.14 -6.30 -13.44
N THR A 35 4.46 -6.01 -12.33
CA THR A 35 3.25 -6.72 -11.93
C THR A 35 2.08 -6.44 -12.90
N LYS A 36 1.49 -7.50 -13.46
CA LYS A 36 0.36 -7.39 -14.39
C LYS A 36 -0.95 -7.17 -13.64
N LEU A 37 -1.48 -5.95 -13.69
CA LEU A 37 -2.74 -5.55 -13.05
C LEU A 37 -3.99 -6.01 -13.82
N THR A 38 -3.86 -6.41 -15.08
CA THR A 38 -4.98 -6.83 -15.95
C THR A 38 -5.82 -7.96 -15.36
N LYS A 39 -5.23 -8.78 -14.47
CA LYS A 39 -5.95 -9.84 -13.75
C LYS A 39 -6.99 -9.32 -12.75
N LEU A 40 -6.88 -8.07 -12.31
CA LEU A 40 -7.82 -7.46 -11.38
C LEU A 40 -9.07 -6.90 -12.08
N GLU A 41 -8.98 -6.52 -13.34
CA GLU A 41 -10.08 -5.91 -14.10
C GLU A 41 -11.37 -6.74 -14.07
N PRO A 42 -11.38 -8.05 -14.42
CA PRO A 42 -12.60 -8.85 -14.36
C PRO A 42 -13.11 -9.03 -12.92
N LEU A 43 -12.22 -9.02 -11.92
CA LEU A 43 -12.60 -9.14 -10.51
C LEU A 43 -13.24 -7.85 -9.98
N ALA A 44 -12.73 -6.70 -10.42
CA ALA A 44 -13.32 -5.41 -10.14
C ALA A 44 -14.69 -5.29 -10.80
N GLN A 45 -14.83 -5.76 -12.05
CA GLN A 45 -16.13 -5.81 -12.73
C GLN A 45 -17.12 -6.70 -11.97
N ALA A 46 -16.70 -7.87 -11.47
CA ALA A 46 -17.57 -8.74 -10.68
C ALA A 46 -18.09 -8.07 -9.40
N VAL A 47 -17.31 -7.17 -8.77
CA VAL A 47 -17.78 -6.35 -7.65
C VAL A 47 -18.83 -5.35 -8.10
N LEU A 48 -18.63 -4.69 -9.25
CA LEU A 48 -19.62 -3.76 -9.82
C LEU A 48 -20.93 -4.48 -10.19
N ASP A 49 -20.84 -5.65 -10.82
CA ASP A 49 -21.99 -6.47 -11.18
C ASP A 49 -22.75 -6.96 -9.94
N ALA A 50 -22.01 -7.34 -8.88
CA ALA A 50 -22.62 -7.71 -7.60
C ALA A 50 -23.36 -6.55 -6.94
N ARG A 51 -22.86 -5.31 -7.05
CA ARG A 51 -23.59 -4.12 -6.59
C ARG A 51 -24.83 -3.86 -7.46
N ALA A 52 -24.68 -3.94 -8.78
CA ALA A 52 -25.77 -3.67 -9.73
C ALA A 52 -26.95 -4.63 -9.59
N ALA A 53 -26.72 -5.84 -9.05
CA ALA A 53 -27.77 -6.81 -8.74
C ALA A 53 -28.71 -6.39 -7.59
N HIS A 54 -28.42 -5.29 -6.89
CA HIS A 54 -29.23 -4.74 -5.80
C HIS A 54 -29.66 -3.30 -6.10
N PRO A 55 -30.49 -3.07 -7.15
CA PRO A 55 -30.94 -1.73 -7.50
C PRO A 55 -31.77 -1.14 -6.36
N GLY A 56 -31.50 0.12 -6.02
CA GLY A 56 -32.20 0.85 -4.93
C GLY A 56 -31.60 0.66 -3.53
N ALA A 57 -30.71 -0.31 -3.32
CA ALA A 57 -29.97 -0.42 -2.06
C ALA A 57 -28.90 0.68 -1.97
N PRO A 58 -28.85 1.48 -0.88
CA PRO A 58 -27.78 2.44 -0.69
C PRO A 58 -26.45 1.71 -0.46
N LEU A 59 -25.34 2.36 -0.82
CA LEU A 59 -24.00 1.81 -0.58
C LEU A 59 -23.75 1.54 0.91
N ALA A 60 -24.37 2.28 1.82
CA ALA A 60 -24.27 2.04 3.25
C ALA A 60 -24.72 0.60 3.61
N ASP A 61 -25.91 0.19 3.16
CA ASP A 61 -26.45 -1.15 3.44
C ASP A 61 -25.64 -2.24 2.73
N LEU A 62 -25.20 -1.98 1.49
CA LEU A 62 -24.37 -2.94 0.74
C LEU A 62 -23.00 -3.19 1.39
N TYR A 63 -22.51 -2.25 2.19
CA TYR A 63 -21.21 -2.31 2.85
C TYR A 63 -21.29 -2.46 4.37
N ASP A 64 -22.50 -2.54 4.93
CA ASP A 64 -22.70 -2.91 6.31
C ASP A 64 -22.22 -4.36 6.54
N PRO A 65 -21.39 -4.63 7.56
CA PRO A 65 -20.83 -5.96 7.80
C PRO A 65 -21.87 -7.07 7.99
N ASP A 66 -23.06 -6.75 8.48
CA ASP A 66 -24.12 -7.71 8.78
C ASP A 66 -25.10 -7.84 7.61
N LEU A 67 -25.32 -6.76 6.86
CA LEU A 67 -26.26 -6.74 5.72
C LEU A 67 -25.60 -7.03 4.36
N MET A 68 -24.26 -6.95 4.25
CA MET A 68 -23.57 -7.10 2.96
C MET A 68 -23.93 -8.42 2.27
N PRO A 69 -24.50 -8.38 1.04
CA PRO A 69 -24.92 -9.57 0.32
C PRO A 69 -23.79 -10.58 0.12
N PRO A 70 -24.04 -11.90 0.27
CA PRO A 70 -23.00 -12.93 0.16
C PRO A 70 -22.24 -12.89 -1.18
N LYS A 71 -22.92 -12.57 -2.28
CA LYS A 71 -22.30 -12.45 -3.61
C LYS A 71 -21.30 -11.30 -3.66
N LEU A 72 -21.66 -10.14 -3.08
CA LEU A 72 -20.78 -8.98 -3.00
C LEU A 72 -19.57 -9.26 -2.10
N ARG A 73 -19.80 -9.88 -0.94
CA ARG A 73 -18.72 -10.30 -0.03
C ARG A 73 -17.72 -11.23 -0.71
N LYS A 74 -18.21 -12.26 -1.40
CA LYS A 74 -17.36 -13.20 -2.16
C LYS A 74 -16.57 -12.50 -3.27
N ALA A 75 -17.17 -11.53 -3.97
CA ALA A 75 -16.48 -10.75 -4.99
C ALA A 75 -15.32 -9.94 -4.38
N HIS A 76 -15.53 -9.27 -3.24
CA HIS A 76 -14.46 -8.57 -2.51
C HIS A 76 -13.37 -9.52 -2.02
N THR A 77 -13.73 -10.63 -1.37
CA THR A 77 -12.75 -11.63 -0.92
C THR A 77 -11.88 -12.12 -2.08
N THR A 78 -12.48 -12.36 -3.25
CA THR A 78 -11.74 -12.82 -4.44
C THR A 78 -10.79 -11.73 -4.96
N LEU A 79 -11.28 -10.49 -5.07
CA LEU A 79 -10.47 -9.35 -5.49
C LEU A 79 -9.32 -9.07 -4.51
N ASP A 80 -9.58 -9.11 -3.20
CA ASP A 80 -8.59 -8.90 -2.15
C ASP A 80 -7.51 -9.98 -2.18
N HIS A 81 -7.87 -11.26 -2.36
CA HIS A 81 -6.88 -12.33 -2.52
C HIS A 81 -6.04 -12.16 -3.77
N ALA A 82 -6.62 -11.68 -4.88
CA ALA A 82 -5.85 -11.40 -6.09
C ALA A 82 -4.92 -10.21 -5.89
N ALA A 83 -5.39 -9.15 -5.24
CA ALA A 83 -4.60 -7.97 -4.90
C ALA A 83 -3.45 -8.32 -3.95
N ASP A 84 -3.68 -9.13 -2.92
CA ASP A 84 -2.65 -9.60 -1.99
C ASP A 84 -1.54 -10.36 -2.73
N ARG A 85 -1.91 -11.19 -3.71
CA ARG A 85 -0.95 -11.96 -4.54
C ARG A 85 -0.08 -11.10 -5.45
N LEU A 86 -0.47 -9.86 -5.72
CA LEU A 86 0.35 -8.91 -6.47
C LEU A 86 1.58 -8.46 -5.66
N TYR A 87 1.49 -8.44 -4.33
CA TYR A 87 2.58 -8.06 -3.45
C TYR A 87 3.41 -9.26 -3.00
N ARG A 88 2.74 -10.40 -2.78
CA ARG A 88 3.40 -11.63 -2.34
C ARG A 88 2.64 -12.87 -2.84
N PRO A 89 3.27 -13.81 -3.57
CA PRO A 89 2.59 -14.97 -4.17
C PRO A 89 1.73 -15.80 -3.19
N GLY A 90 2.15 -15.91 -1.92
CA GLY A 90 1.41 -16.62 -0.87
C GLY A 90 0.25 -15.85 -0.25
N GLY A 91 -0.03 -14.62 -0.67
CA GLY A 91 -1.01 -13.73 -0.02
C GLY A 91 -0.56 -13.32 1.38
N PHE A 92 -1.50 -12.99 2.28
CA PHE A 92 -1.23 -12.61 3.68
C PHE A 92 -2.23 -13.28 4.63
N ALA A 93 -1.74 -13.69 5.81
CA ALA A 93 -2.53 -14.36 6.83
C ALA A 93 -3.28 -13.38 7.75
N SER A 94 -2.79 -12.15 7.90
CA SER A 94 -3.40 -11.14 8.79
C SER A 94 -3.26 -9.72 8.24
N GLU A 95 -4.05 -8.79 8.79
CA GLU A 95 -3.91 -7.36 8.48
C GLU A 95 -2.54 -6.82 8.94
N ARG A 96 -2.05 -7.25 10.10
CA ARG A 96 -0.72 -6.91 10.61
C ARG A 96 0.38 -7.23 9.60
N GLU A 97 0.35 -8.43 9.03
CA GLU A 97 1.34 -8.86 8.05
C GLU A 97 1.29 -8.05 6.76
N ARG A 98 0.08 -7.66 6.31
CA ARG A 98 -0.08 -6.74 5.17
C ARG A 98 0.58 -5.40 5.45
N VAL A 99 0.37 -4.85 6.64
CA VAL A 99 0.88 -3.54 7.04
C VAL A 99 2.39 -3.56 7.19
N GLU A 100 2.97 -4.56 7.86
CA GLU A 100 4.42 -4.74 7.97
C GLU A 100 5.07 -4.83 6.58
N HIS A 101 4.47 -5.56 5.64
CA HIS A 101 4.96 -5.64 4.28
C HIS A 101 4.88 -4.30 3.53
N LEU A 102 3.76 -3.59 3.63
CA LEU A 102 3.58 -2.27 3.02
C LEU A 102 4.58 -1.26 3.57
N PHE A 103 4.82 -1.24 4.88
CA PHE A 103 5.86 -0.39 5.48
C PHE A 103 7.25 -0.68 4.92
N GLY A 104 7.61 -1.95 4.74
CA GLY A 104 8.89 -2.32 4.13
C GLY A 104 9.01 -1.86 2.67
N LEU A 105 7.91 -1.82 1.91
CA LEU A 105 7.91 -1.23 0.56
C LEU A 105 8.02 0.30 0.61
N TYR A 106 7.29 0.94 1.52
CA TYR A 106 7.36 2.39 1.72
C TYR A 106 8.77 2.86 2.08
N GLU A 107 9.45 2.15 2.99
CA GLU A 107 10.83 2.43 3.37
C GLU A 107 11.77 2.36 2.16
N LYS A 108 11.62 1.34 1.31
CA LYS A 108 12.42 1.21 0.07
C LYS A 108 12.15 2.34 -0.93
N MET A 109 10.90 2.78 -1.05
CA MET A 109 10.53 3.91 -1.91
C MET A 109 11.08 5.24 -1.41
N THR A 110 11.21 5.41 -0.09
CA THR A 110 11.61 6.68 0.53
C THR A 110 13.09 6.75 0.92
N ALA A 111 13.78 5.61 1.07
CA ALA A 111 15.22 5.56 1.36
C ALA A 111 16.09 6.37 0.38
N PRO A 112 15.84 6.39 -0.94
CA PRO A 112 16.57 7.25 -1.87
C PRO A 112 16.42 8.75 -1.59
N LEU A 113 15.34 9.17 -0.93
CA LEU A 113 15.08 10.56 -0.57
C LEU A 113 15.68 10.93 0.80
N ALA A 114 15.90 9.95 1.68
CA ALA A 114 16.41 10.14 3.04
C ALA A 114 17.95 10.24 3.11
N MET A 115 18.68 9.74 2.10
CA MET A 115 20.15 9.78 2.07
C MET A 115 20.67 10.88 1.14
N LYS A 116 20.91 12.09 1.65
CA LYS A 116 21.87 13.01 1.01
C LYS A 116 23.26 12.37 1.10
N PRO A 117 24.01 12.18 -0.01
CA PRO A 117 25.32 11.57 0.05
C PRO A 117 26.25 12.43 0.93
N LYS A 118 26.78 11.85 2.02
CA LYS A 118 27.84 12.50 2.81
C LYS A 118 29.06 12.64 1.91
N LYS A 119 29.42 13.87 1.52
CA LYS A 119 30.69 14.16 0.83
C LYS A 119 31.83 13.57 1.66
N LYS A 120 32.53 12.56 1.14
CA LYS A 120 33.77 12.08 1.76
C LYS A 120 34.76 13.24 1.76
N ARG A 121 35.14 13.74 2.94
CA ARG A 121 36.26 14.68 3.08
C ARG A 121 37.53 13.93 2.65
N LEU A 122 38.09 14.25 1.48
CA LEU A 122 39.44 13.82 1.15
C LEU A 122 40.38 14.38 2.22
N LYS A 123 41.13 13.51 2.90
CA LYS A 123 42.25 13.94 3.73
C LYS A 123 43.34 14.42 2.78
N LEU A 124 43.54 15.73 2.70
CA LEU A 124 44.70 16.31 2.06
C LEU A 124 45.92 15.88 2.91
N VAL A 125 46.68 14.91 2.40
CA VAL A 125 47.94 14.51 3.03
C VAL A 125 48.95 15.60 2.70
N THR A 126 49.21 16.49 3.67
CA THR A 126 50.25 17.51 3.54
C THR A 126 51.60 16.82 3.63
N ALA A 127 52.26 16.61 2.49
CA ALA A 127 53.66 16.21 2.44
C ALA A 127 54.53 17.38 2.90
N VAL A 128 54.88 17.42 4.19
CA VAL A 128 55.90 18.35 4.68
C VAL A 128 57.27 17.77 4.33
N SER A 129 57.90 18.44 3.37
CA SER A 129 59.33 18.33 3.01
C SER A 129 60.20 18.35 4.27
N ARG A 130 60.97 17.27 4.51
CA ARG A 130 62.14 17.32 5.38
C ARG A 130 63.38 17.57 4.52
N ARG A 131 63.85 18.82 4.54
CA ARG A 131 65.16 19.26 4.09
C ARG A 131 66.07 19.40 5.34
N GLY A 132 67.31 18.90 5.25
CA GLY A 132 68.39 19.09 6.24
C GLY A 132 68.52 17.93 7.23
N ARG A 133 69.69 17.34 7.50
CA ARG A 133 71.08 17.77 7.34
C ARG A 133 71.94 16.62 6.83
#